data_AF-A0A8S1QZA4-F1
#
_entry.id   AF-A0A8S1QZA4-F1
#
_cell.length_a   1.000
_cell.length_b   1.000
_cell.length_c   1.000
_cell.angle_alpha   90.00
_cell.angle_beta   90.00
_cell.angle_gamma   90.00
#
_symmetry.space_group_name_H-M   'P 1'
#
loop_
_entity.id
_entity.type
_entity.pdbx_description
1 polymer ?
#
loop_
_entity_poly.entity_id
_entity_poly.type
_entity_poly.pdbx_seq_one_letter_code
_entity_poly.pdbx_strand_id
1 'polypeptide(L)'
;MQKIILSTLLLCVLILLDYIYGEQTFTLSNSITEYMQKQFDYGNENGLVESFLLIFYYLGGRQFMGLLFIILWLKSGLKEQILKLITMYSITAFFDHFAKLILIQPRPFYEETDVRLDFCQKGYGDPCDNSLRSIVFYVILSETLLFKKYKVQQNDLGVLSSINQNQKFQYQYKLLSNNDLFTQLYPNSMFSYNQYKFMLATFLFITGISNSYFGLNFLSQIIMGWIIGGYILYIYYFCDFEKYLERLFLQAIHNQQDQINKKLGHVVKIAIQFAFPFFISIILYIFRIYDDELILKQQQWSQLLQSHSKCQNQTYNFNISFEKQEMIGMCVIFLPFYLYLCCYFTPGQYKPELYNHLNLTLKGFVRVLILLGLLLLQMSIHILLRNFVMNKNIDINITYLIIGKLILELQFSLFFITLLPVLYKLCKADIDGDFLRKINQIEMQEMEL
;
A
#
# COMPACT_ATOMS: atom_id res chain seq x y z
N MET A 1 -0.89 8.76 23.40
CA MET A 1 -2.07 9.63 23.19
C MET A 1 -1.71 11.07 22.87
N GLN A 2 -1.02 11.81 23.74
CA GLN A 2 -0.67 13.23 23.46
C GLN A 2 0.12 13.44 22.15
N LYS A 3 1.12 12.59 21.86
CA LYS A 3 1.88 12.65 20.60
C LYS A 3 0.99 12.54 19.36
N ILE A 4 0.01 11.63 19.39
CA ILE A 4 -0.94 11.41 18.30
C ILE A 4 -1.79 12.66 18.14
N ILE A 5 -2.46 13.12 19.21
CA ILE A 5 -3.33 14.30 19.19
C ILE A 5 -2.60 15.52 18.61
N LEU A 6 -1.38 15.81 19.10
CA LEU A 6 -0.60 16.94 18.62
C LEU A 6 -0.23 16.81 17.13
N SER A 7 0.24 15.63 16.71
CA SER A 7 0.59 15.39 15.30
C SER A 7 -0.62 15.46 14.37
N THR A 8 -1.79 14.98 14.83
CA THR A 8 -3.04 15.06 14.06
C THR A 8 -3.52 16.49 13.94
N LEU A 9 -3.48 17.27 15.03
CA LEU A 9 -3.81 18.70 15.02
C LEU A 9 -2.90 19.47 14.06
N LEU A 10 -1.59 19.20 14.09
CA LEU A 10 -0.64 19.83 13.17
C LEU A 10 -0.96 19.47 11.72
N LEU A 11 -1.27 18.21 11.41
CA LEU A 11 -1.69 17.81 10.07
C LEU A 11 -2.98 18.52 9.66
N CYS A 12 -3.99 18.59 10.54
CA CYS A 12 -5.23 19.31 10.25
C CYS A 12 -4.99 20.79 9.96
N VAL A 13 -4.08 21.45 10.69
CA VAL A 13 -3.68 22.83 10.41
C VAL A 13 -3.02 22.94 9.04
N LEU A 14 -2.12 22.03 8.66
CA LEU A 14 -1.48 22.05 7.35
C LEU A 14 -2.49 21.82 6.21
N ILE A 15 -3.43 20.89 6.37
CA ILE A 15 -4.52 20.65 5.41
C ILE A 15 -5.42 21.88 5.30
N LEU A 16 -5.74 22.54 6.43
CA LEU A 16 -6.55 23.76 6.43
C LEU A 16 -5.83 24.92 5.74
N LEU A 17 -4.53 25.08 5.99
CA LEU A 17 -3.72 26.09 5.32
C LEU A 17 -3.67 25.83 3.82
N ASP A 18 -3.48 24.60 3.39
CA ASP A 18 -3.49 24.23 1.98
C ASP A 18 -4.86 24.46 1.32
N TYR A 19 -5.95 24.16 2.03
CA TYR A 19 -7.30 24.48 1.57
C TYR A 19 -7.51 26.00 1.39
N ILE A 20 -7.00 26.83 2.31
CA ILE A 20 -7.16 28.30 2.27
C ILE A 20 -6.24 28.94 1.22
N TYR A 21 -4.99 28.50 1.13
CA TYR A 21 -3.96 29.11 0.27
C TYR A 21 -3.72 28.34 -1.04
N GLY A 22 -4.51 27.30 -1.30
CA GLY A 22 -4.35 26.39 -2.44
C GLY A 22 -4.37 27.10 -3.79
N GLU A 23 -5.18 28.14 -3.95
CA GLU A 23 -5.23 28.94 -5.19
C GLU A 23 -3.91 29.70 -5.45
N GLN A 24 -3.25 30.18 -4.40
CA GLN A 24 -1.96 30.86 -4.54
C GLN A 24 -0.85 29.86 -4.87
N THR A 25 -0.84 28.69 -4.20
CA THR A 25 0.15 27.63 -4.48
C THR A 25 -0.10 26.96 -5.83
N PHE A 26 -1.33 26.99 -6.33
CA PHE A 26 -1.72 26.53 -7.66
C PHE A 26 -0.99 27.31 -8.76
N THR A 27 -1.05 28.64 -8.76
CA THR A 27 -0.43 29.45 -9.84
C THR A 27 1.08 29.20 -9.95
N LEU A 28 1.77 29.12 -8.82
CA LEU A 28 3.18 28.76 -8.76
C LEU A 28 3.41 27.33 -9.29
N SER A 29 2.61 26.36 -8.83
CA SER A 29 2.74 24.98 -9.25
C SER A 29 2.44 24.74 -10.73
N ASN A 30 1.51 25.53 -11.30
CA ASN A 30 1.21 25.50 -12.72
C ASN A 30 2.41 25.99 -13.54
N SER A 31 2.98 27.15 -13.16
CA SER A 31 4.17 27.69 -13.83
C SER A 31 5.35 26.70 -13.84
N ILE A 32 5.53 25.93 -12.77
CA ILE A 32 6.56 24.88 -12.67
C ILE A 32 6.25 23.71 -13.60
N THR A 33 4.99 23.26 -13.63
CA THR A 33 4.55 22.14 -14.48
C THR A 33 4.71 22.49 -15.96
N GLU A 34 4.27 23.67 -16.36
CA GLU A 34 4.47 24.17 -17.72
C GLU A 34 5.96 24.32 -18.06
N TYR A 35 6.75 24.90 -17.16
CA TYR A 35 8.18 25.02 -17.36
C TYR A 35 8.83 23.66 -17.60
N MET A 36 8.49 22.65 -16.79
CA MET A 36 9.01 21.30 -16.96
C MET A 36 8.62 20.69 -18.30
N GLN A 37 7.35 20.80 -18.71
CA GLN A 37 6.89 20.23 -19.98
C GLN A 37 7.52 20.95 -21.19
N LYS A 38 7.64 22.29 -21.13
CA LYS A 38 8.25 23.11 -22.19
C LYS A 38 9.76 22.87 -22.29
N GLN A 39 10.48 22.83 -21.15
CA GLN A 39 11.95 22.73 -21.12
C GLN A 39 12.49 21.38 -21.61
N PHE A 40 11.70 20.32 -21.48
CA PHE A 40 12.07 18.97 -21.89
C PHE A 40 11.28 18.49 -23.12
N ASP A 41 10.69 19.42 -23.88
CA ASP A 41 9.96 19.18 -25.12
C ASP A 41 8.97 18.01 -25.03
N TYR A 42 8.25 17.89 -23.90
CA TYR A 42 7.42 16.73 -23.59
C TYR A 42 6.47 16.36 -24.74
N GLY A 43 6.60 15.16 -25.30
CA GLY A 43 5.83 14.67 -26.45
C GLY A 43 6.42 14.97 -27.85
N ASN A 44 7.53 15.71 -27.93
CA ASN A 44 8.37 15.83 -29.14
C ASN A 44 9.77 15.25 -28.82
N GLU A 45 10.21 14.29 -29.62
CA GLU A 45 11.54 13.64 -29.61
C GLU A 45 11.77 12.49 -28.60
N ASN A 46 12.30 11.37 -29.12
CA ASN A 46 13.21 10.34 -28.57
C ASN A 46 13.48 10.27 -27.04
N GLY A 47 12.47 10.53 -26.21
CA GLY A 47 12.62 11.10 -24.88
C GLY A 47 13.28 10.19 -23.86
N LEU A 48 14.60 10.29 -23.72
CA LEU A 48 15.34 9.66 -22.62
C LEU A 48 14.83 10.17 -21.27
N VAL A 49 14.51 11.47 -21.15
CA VAL A 49 13.97 12.07 -19.91
C VAL A 49 12.58 11.53 -19.62
N GLU A 50 11.69 11.52 -20.61
CA GLU A 50 10.33 10.99 -20.47
C GLU A 50 10.37 9.51 -20.08
N SER A 51 11.14 8.69 -20.79
CA SER A 51 11.32 7.26 -20.50
C SER A 51 11.90 7.04 -19.11
N PHE A 52 12.88 7.85 -18.70
CA PHE A 52 13.46 7.81 -17.36
C PHE A 52 12.41 8.12 -16.30
N LEU A 53 11.69 9.24 -16.42
CA LEU A 53 10.65 9.63 -15.46
C LEU A 53 9.48 8.64 -15.43
N LEU A 54 9.15 8.02 -16.57
CA LEU A 54 8.11 7.00 -16.68
C LEU A 54 8.44 5.78 -15.82
N ILE A 55 9.71 5.37 -15.76
CA ILE A 55 10.16 4.28 -14.87
C ILE A 55 9.83 4.63 -13.41
N PHE A 56 10.20 5.82 -12.94
CA PHE A 56 9.94 6.21 -11.55
C PHE A 56 8.44 6.38 -11.27
N TYR A 57 7.68 6.89 -12.23
CA TYR A 57 6.22 6.93 -12.14
C TYR A 57 5.63 5.54 -11.90
N TYR A 58 6.03 4.53 -12.70
CA TYR A 58 5.55 3.16 -12.53
C TYR A 58 6.06 2.50 -11.24
N LEU A 59 7.31 2.74 -10.85
CA LEU A 59 7.86 2.24 -9.59
C LEU A 59 7.16 2.85 -8.37
N GLY A 60 6.73 4.11 -8.45
CA GLY A 60 5.87 4.76 -7.45
C GLY A 60 4.41 4.28 -7.46
N GLY A 61 4.01 3.56 -8.52
CA GLY A 61 2.64 3.15 -8.76
C GLY A 61 2.17 1.92 -7.97
N ARG A 62 0.85 1.87 -7.76
CA ARG A 62 0.16 0.77 -7.05
C ARG A 62 0.44 -0.62 -7.63
N GLN A 63 0.60 -0.74 -8.96
CA GLN A 63 0.79 -2.02 -9.65
C GLN A 63 2.15 -2.62 -9.27
N PHE A 64 3.19 -1.80 -9.24
CA PHE A 64 4.54 -2.25 -8.89
C PHE A 64 4.65 -2.62 -7.40
N MET A 65 4.04 -1.82 -6.51
CA MET A 65 3.96 -2.17 -5.09
C MET A 65 3.21 -3.49 -4.86
N GLY A 66 2.12 -3.71 -5.61
CA GLY A 66 1.40 -4.99 -5.66
C GLY A 66 2.30 -6.18 -6.03
N LEU A 67 3.10 -6.02 -7.10
CA LEU A 67 4.09 -7.00 -7.51
C LEU A 67 5.14 -7.26 -6.42
N LEU A 68 5.61 -6.21 -5.75
CA LEU A 68 6.55 -6.34 -4.65
C LEU A 68 5.96 -7.11 -3.47
N PHE A 69 4.67 -6.93 -3.12
CA PHE A 69 4.03 -7.75 -2.09
C PHE A 69 4.09 -9.24 -2.40
N ILE A 70 3.81 -9.62 -3.65
CA ILE A 70 3.86 -10.99 -4.14
C ILE A 70 5.28 -11.55 -4.02
N ILE A 71 6.28 -10.80 -4.49
CA ILE A 71 7.70 -11.20 -4.42
C ILE A 71 8.15 -11.37 -2.97
N LEU A 72 7.82 -10.39 -2.11
CA LEU A 72 8.15 -10.43 -0.69
C LEU A 72 7.46 -11.61 -0.01
N TRP A 73 6.18 -11.84 -0.29
CA TRP A 73 5.44 -12.98 0.24
C TRP A 73 6.11 -14.30 -0.12
N LEU A 74 6.52 -14.48 -1.37
CA LEU A 74 7.21 -15.71 -1.76
C LEU A 74 8.59 -15.87 -1.10
N LYS A 75 9.36 -14.78 -0.97
CA LYS A 75 10.76 -14.86 -0.49
C LYS A 75 10.93 -14.75 1.03
N SER A 76 9.98 -14.18 1.75
CA SER A 76 10.11 -13.93 3.19
C SER A 76 9.55 -15.08 4.01
N GLY A 77 10.33 -15.57 4.97
CA GLY A 77 9.83 -16.36 6.10
C GLY A 77 9.08 -15.52 7.13
N LEU A 78 9.38 -14.22 7.23
CA LEU A 78 8.71 -13.28 8.14
C LEU A 78 7.45 -12.71 7.48
N LYS A 79 6.35 -13.44 7.59
CA LYS A 79 5.05 -13.13 6.96
C LYS A 79 4.29 -12.04 7.70
N GLU A 80 4.41 -12.04 9.03
CA GLU A 80 3.92 -10.99 9.93
C GLU A 80 4.35 -9.58 9.48
N GLN A 81 5.61 -9.42 9.08
CA GLN A 81 6.13 -8.13 8.58
C GLN A 81 5.51 -7.73 7.23
N ILE A 82 5.25 -8.69 6.35
CA ILE A 82 4.56 -8.42 5.08
C ILE A 82 3.10 -8.03 5.31
N LEU A 83 2.43 -8.66 6.28
CA LEU A 83 1.08 -8.27 6.69
C LEU A 83 1.05 -6.85 7.26
N LYS A 84 2.07 -6.45 8.05
CA LYS A 84 2.24 -5.06 8.48
C LYS A 84 2.41 -4.11 7.28
N LEU A 85 3.26 -4.46 6.31
CA LEU A 85 3.49 -3.64 5.11
C LEU A 85 2.21 -3.50 4.26
N ILE A 86 1.47 -4.59 4.03
CA ILE A 86 0.17 -4.55 3.33
C ILE A 86 -0.81 -3.67 4.11
N THR A 87 -0.83 -3.79 5.44
CA THR A 87 -1.71 -3.02 6.30
C THR A 87 -1.44 -1.52 6.21
N MET A 88 -0.17 -1.13 6.27
CA MET A 88 0.25 0.27 6.14
C MET A 88 -0.02 0.83 4.75
N TYR A 89 0.15 0.02 3.71
CA TYR A 89 -0.25 0.40 2.36
C TYR A 89 -1.76 0.65 2.26
N SER A 90 -2.60 -0.23 2.83
CA SER A 90 -4.06 -0.04 2.84
C SER A 90 -4.50 1.20 3.62
N ILE A 91 -3.90 1.43 4.79
CA ILE A 91 -4.15 2.65 5.58
C ILE A 91 -3.76 3.90 4.78
N THR A 92 -2.61 3.88 4.12
CA THR A 92 -2.13 4.99 3.30
C THR A 92 -3.06 5.26 2.10
N ALA A 93 -3.51 4.19 1.43
CA ALA A 93 -4.47 4.30 0.33
C ALA A 93 -5.84 4.83 0.83
N PHE A 94 -6.27 4.46 2.03
CA PHE A 94 -7.46 5.06 2.64
C PHE A 94 -7.27 6.58 2.88
N PHE A 95 -6.15 6.99 3.49
CA PHE A 95 -5.87 8.42 3.74
C PHE A 95 -5.77 9.24 2.46
N ASP A 96 -5.22 8.68 1.38
CA ASP A 96 -5.19 9.27 0.04
C ASP A 96 -6.60 9.62 -0.46
N HIS A 97 -7.50 8.63 -0.51
CA HIS A 97 -8.88 8.84 -0.93
C HIS A 97 -9.66 9.74 0.03
N PHE A 98 -9.45 9.60 1.34
CA PHE A 98 -10.09 10.40 2.37
C PHE A 98 -9.72 11.89 2.25
N ALA A 99 -8.43 12.18 2.09
CA ALA A 99 -7.94 13.55 1.91
C ALA A 99 -8.46 14.17 0.60
N LYS A 100 -8.59 13.39 -0.48
CA LYS A 100 -9.20 13.83 -1.74
C LYS A 100 -10.64 14.32 -1.59
N LEU A 101 -11.46 13.67 -0.76
CA LEU A 101 -12.82 14.15 -0.46
C LEU A 101 -12.86 15.42 0.40
N ILE A 102 -11.76 15.75 1.10
CA ILE A 102 -11.65 16.97 1.89
C ILE A 102 -11.18 18.12 1.00
N LEU A 103 -10.07 17.92 0.28
CA LEU A 103 -9.34 18.97 -0.44
C LEU A 103 -9.97 19.33 -1.79
N ILE A 104 -10.52 18.35 -2.53
CA ILE A 104 -11.30 18.58 -3.77
C ILE A 104 -10.55 19.47 -4.77
N GLN A 105 -9.25 19.26 -4.89
CA GLN A 105 -8.44 20.04 -5.82
C GLN A 105 -8.44 19.39 -7.21
N PRO A 106 -8.50 20.18 -8.29
CA PRO A 106 -8.39 19.70 -9.66
C PRO A 106 -6.98 19.18 -9.96
N ARG A 107 -6.87 18.40 -11.03
CA ARG A 107 -5.60 18.04 -11.64
C ARG A 107 -5.20 19.12 -12.65
N PRO A 108 -3.91 19.27 -12.98
CA PRO A 108 -3.45 20.30 -13.91
C PRO A 108 -4.20 20.34 -15.26
N PHE A 109 -4.40 19.17 -15.87
CA PHE A 109 -5.08 19.05 -17.16
C PHE A 109 -6.60 19.32 -17.12
N TYR A 110 -7.21 19.54 -15.95
CA TYR A 110 -8.61 19.97 -15.89
C TYR A 110 -8.80 21.46 -16.12
N GLU A 111 -7.74 22.26 -15.97
CA GLU A 111 -7.86 23.72 -16.00
C GLU A 111 -7.03 24.33 -17.12
N GLU A 112 -5.94 23.68 -17.52
CA GLU A 112 -5.02 24.20 -18.52
C GLU A 112 -5.06 23.38 -19.81
N THR A 113 -5.40 24.02 -20.94
CA THR A 113 -5.41 23.37 -22.27
C THR A 113 -4.03 23.03 -22.79
N ASP A 114 -3.01 23.73 -22.27
CA ASP A 114 -1.64 23.63 -22.75
C ASP A 114 -0.83 22.53 -22.04
N VAL A 115 -1.34 22.04 -20.90
CA VAL A 115 -0.74 20.91 -20.18
C VAL A 115 -1.06 19.63 -20.94
N ARG A 116 -0.02 19.01 -21.49
CA ARG A 116 -0.17 17.75 -22.22
C ARG A 116 -0.48 16.61 -21.26
N LEU A 117 -1.43 15.75 -21.64
CA LEU A 117 -1.89 14.62 -20.84
C LEU A 117 -1.56 13.28 -21.51
N ASP A 118 -0.85 12.40 -20.78
CA ASP A 118 -0.59 11.02 -21.23
C ASP A 118 -1.50 9.99 -20.55
N PHE A 119 -2.05 10.31 -19.38
CA PHE A 119 -2.93 9.42 -18.64
C PHE A 119 -4.27 10.08 -18.34
N CYS A 120 -5.35 9.55 -18.92
CA CYS A 120 -6.71 10.06 -18.69
C CYS A 120 -7.27 9.54 -17.36
N GLN A 121 -6.76 10.08 -16.24
CA GLN A 121 -7.20 9.69 -14.90
C GLN A 121 -8.30 10.63 -14.38
N LYS A 122 -9.52 10.12 -14.25
CA LYS A 122 -10.59 10.84 -13.54
C LYS A 122 -10.35 10.79 -12.02
N GLY A 123 -10.78 11.82 -11.30
CA GLY A 123 -10.63 11.94 -9.84
C GLY A 123 -9.88 13.21 -9.43
N TYR A 124 -9.85 13.48 -8.13
CA TYR A 124 -9.18 14.65 -7.56
C TYR A 124 -7.66 14.54 -7.60
N GLY A 125 -6.98 15.68 -7.60
CA GLY A 125 -5.52 15.78 -7.65
C GLY A 125 -4.84 15.69 -6.29
N ASP A 126 -5.43 16.24 -5.23
CA ASP A 126 -4.74 16.40 -3.94
C ASP A 126 -5.19 15.40 -2.87
N PRO A 127 -4.28 14.61 -2.26
CA PRO A 127 -2.84 14.54 -2.51
C PRO A 127 -2.46 13.67 -3.72
N CYS A 128 -1.22 13.83 -4.16
CA CYS A 128 -0.61 12.94 -5.15
C CYS A 128 -0.46 11.53 -4.55
N ASP A 129 -1.15 10.55 -5.14
CA ASP A 129 -1.22 9.16 -4.66
C ASP A 129 0.14 8.47 -4.70
N ASN A 130 0.88 8.62 -5.80
CA ASN A 130 2.21 8.07 -5.97
C ASN A 130 3.19 8.64 -4.94
N SER A 131 3.13 9.95 -4.68
CA SER A 131 4.01 10.60 -3.69
C SER A 131 3.72 10.11 -2.27
N LEU A 132 2.45 10.07 -1.89
CA LEU A 132 2.00 9.61 -0.57
C LEU A 132 2.27 8.11 -0.34
N ARG A 133 1.93 7.25 -1.30
CA ARG A 133 2.10 5.80 -1.16
C ARG A 133 3.57 5.41 -1.22
N SER A 134 4.36 6.00 -2.12
CA SER A 134 5.77 5.65 -2.27
C SER A 134 6.58 5.98 -1.01
N ILE A 135 6.39 7.14 -0.40
CA ILE A 135 7.14 7.49 0.81
C ILE A 135 6.83 6.52 1.95
N VAL A 136 5.55 6.18 2.19
CA VAL A 136 5.20 5.24 3.27
C VAL A 136 5.68 3.83 2.94
N PHE A 137 5.38 3.34 1.73
CA PHE A 137 5.69 1.98 1.32
C PHE A 137 7.20 1.72 1.29
N TYR A 138 7.98 2.57 0.62
CA TYR A 138 9.41 2.30 0.44
C TYR A 138 10.23 2.57 1.71
N VAL A 139 9.81 3.49 2.59
CA VAL A 139 10.46 3.64 3.89
C VAL A 139 10.24 2.39 4.75
N ILE A 140 8.99 1.92 4.89
CA ILE A 140 8.72 0.70 5.67
C ILE A 140 9.32 -0.53 5.00
N LEU A 141 9.29 -0.61 3.66
CA LEU A 141 9.91 -1.71 2.92
C LEU A 141 11.43 -1.72 3.12
N SER A 142 12.09 -0.55 3.09
CA SER A 142 13.53 -0.44 3.31
C SER A 142 13.90 -1.05 4.65
N GLU A 143 13.16 -0.71 5.70
CA GLU A 143 13.37 -1.26 7.02
C GLU A 143 13.05 -2.76 7.06
N THR A 144 11.91 -3.16 6.47
CA THR A 144 11.49 -4.56 6.38
C THR A 144 12.50 -5.40 5.60
N LEU A 145 13.28 -4.85 4.68
CA LEU A 145 14.33 -5.57 3.96
C LEU A 145 15.66 -5.56 4.71
N LEU A 146 16.06 -4.40 5.25
CA LEU A 146 17.31 -4.22 5.96
C LEU A 146 17.31 -4.97 7.30
N PHE A 147 16.29 -4.77 8.14
CA PHE A 147 16.27 -5.32 9.50
C PHE A 147 15.73 -6.76 9.57
N LYS A 148 15.15 -7.28 8.48
CA LYS A 148 14.62 -8.66 8.37
C LYS A 148 15.65 -9.77 8.58
N LYS A 149 16.94 -9.52 8.39
CA LYS A 149 17.96 -10.56 8.61
C LYS A 149 18.23 -10.82 10.11
N TYR A 150 17.67 -10.03 11.04
CA TYR A 150 18.06 -10.06 12.46
C TYR A 150 16.95 -10.20 13.50
N LYS A 151 15.73 -10.65 13.13
CA LYS A 151 15.12 -11.72 13.95
C LYS A 151 15.96 -12.97 13.66
N VAL A 152 17.19 -12.98 14.18
CA VAL A 152 18.18 -14.03 13.97
C VAL A 152 17.53 -15.32 14.39
N GLN A 153 17.22 -16.18 13.41
CA GLN A 153 17.04 -17.59 13.70
C GLN A 153 18.33 -18.03 14.41
N GLN A 154 18.22 -18.55 15.63
CA GLN A 154 19.38 -18.98 16.44
C GLN A 154 20.34 -19.93 15.67
N ASN A 155 19.87 -20.51 14.56
CA ASN A 155 20.57 -21.45 13.70
C ASN A 155 21.41 -20.80 12.58
N ASP A 156 21.09 -19.59 12.10
CA ASP A 156 21.90 -18.87 11.10
C ASP A 156 23.17 -18.24 11.72
N LEU A 157 23.24 -18.23 13.06
CA LEU A 157 24.47 -17.97 13.81
C LEU A 157 25.50 -19.09 13.66
N GLY A 158 25.30 -20.14 12.85
CA GLY A 158 26.32 -21.15 12.57
C GLY A 158 27.58 -20.59 11.89
N VAL A 159 27.51 -19.41 11.28
CA VAL A 159 28.69 -18.70 10.75
C VAL A 159 29.28 -17.74 11.79
N LEU A 160 28.46 -17.21 12.70
CA LEU A 160 28.84 -16.36 13.84
C LEU A 160 29.19 -17.15 15.11
N SER A 161 29.02 -18.47 15.13
CA SER A 161 29.40 -19.36 16.23
C SER A 161 30.91 -19.57 16.30
N SER A 162 31.62 -19.22 15.22
CA SER A 162 33.08 -19.05 15.21
C SER A 162 33.54 -17.74 15.90
N ILE A 163 32.61 -16.80 16.14
CA ILE A 163 32.87 -15.57 16.87
C ILE A 163 32.49 -15.81 18.34
N ASN A 164 33.52 -16.11 19.13
CA ASN A 164 33.63 -16.10 20.60
C ASN A 164 32.29 -15.90 21.36
N GLN A 165 31.84 -16.93 22.10
CA GLN A 165 30.60 -16.91 22.90
C GLN A 165 30.47 -15.69 23.84
N ASN A 166 31.59 -15.09 24.26
CA ASN A 166 31.62 -13.86 25.04
C ASN A 166 31.11 -12.60 24.29
N GLN A 167 31.17 -12.55 22.96
CA GLN A 167 30.60 -11.46 22.17
C GLN A 167 29.10 -11.64 21.96
N LYS A 168 28.59 -12.87 21.93
CA LYS A 168 27.16 -13.19 21.77
C LYS A 168 26.29 -12.56 22.87
N PHE A 169 26.80 -12.50 24.10
CA PHE A 169 26.19 -11.78 25.22
C PHE A 169 26.31 -10.26 25.12
N GLN A 170 27.38 -9.72 24.54
CA GLN A 170 27.50 -8.27 24.31
C GLN A 170 26.51 -7.76 23.24
N TYR A 171 26.16 -8.59 22.25
CA TYR A 171 25.21 -8.22 21.19
C TYR A 171 23.74 -8.24 21.62
N GLN A 172 23.37 -9.00 22.66
CA GLN A 172 21.99 -8.97 23.20
C GLN A 172 21.67 -7.67 23.95
N TYR A 173 22.67 -6.90 24.37
CA TYR A 173 22.48 -5.67 25.17
C TYR A 173 22.96 -4.39 24.51
N LYS A 174 23.80 -4.46 23.46
CA LYS A 174 24.24 -3.27 22.73
C LYS A 174 23.22 -2.96 21.63
N LEU A 175 22.44 -1.89 21.82
CA LEU A 175 21.66 -1.27 20.74
C LEU A 175 22.65 -0.87 19.63
N LEU A 176 22.85 -1.74 18.65
CA LEU A 176 23.68 -1.44 17.48
C LEU A 176 23.06 -0.24 16.76
N SER A 177 23.88 0.70 16.34
CA SER A 177 23.39 1.77 15.49
C SER A 177 22.93 1.18 14.15
N ASN A 178 21.95 1.80 13.50
CA ASN A 178 21.47 1.34 12.18
C ASN A 178 22.60 1.26 11.13
N ASN A 179 23.62 2.10 11.27
CA ASN A 179 24.78 2.08 10.39
C ASN A 179 25.65 0.83 10.64
N ASP A 180 25.94 0.52 11.91
CA ASP A 180 26.71 -0.69 12.27
C ASP A 180 25.96 -1.94 11.83
N LEU A 181 24.65 -1.97 12.03
CA LEU A 181 23.81 -3.07 11.59
C LEU A 181 23.87 -3.21 10.05
N PHE A 182 23.68 -2.12 9.31
CA PHE A 182 23.75 -2.15 7.85
C PHE A 182 25.10 -2.69 7.34
N THR A 183 26.22 -2.22 7.89
CA THR A 183 27.57 -2.67 7.51
C THR A 183 27.77 -4.16 7.84
N GLN A 184 27.23 -4.65 8.96
CA GLN A 184 27.28 -6.07 9.30
C GLN A 184 26.40 -6.94 8.39
N LEU A 185 25.24 -6.42 7.97
CA LEU A 185 24.28 -7.12 7.13
C LEU A 185 24.75 -7.26 5.69
N TYR A 186 25.43 -6.21 5.20
CA TYR A 186 25.91 -6.08 3.84
C TYR A 186 27.40 -5.72 3.84
N PRO A 187 28.29 -6.61 4.32
CA PRO A 187 29.71 -6.33 4.44
C PRO A 187 30.37 -6.07 3.08
N ASN A 188 29.78 -6.60 2.01
CA ASN A 188 30.22 -6.42 0.62
C ASN A 188 29.40 -5.36 -0.14
N SER A 189 28.57 -4.58 0.53
CA SER A 189 27.84 -3.50 -0.15
C SER A 189 28.80 -2.38 -0.56
N MET A 190 28.64 -1.91 -1.80
CA MET A 190 29.37 -0.74 -2.29
C MET A 190 28.86 0.58 -1.68
N PHE A 191 27.72 0.54 -0.99
CA PHE A 191 27.03 1.72 -0.46
C PHE A 191 26.99 1.69 1.05
N SER A 192 27.29 2.82 1.70
CA SER A 192 27.02 3.03 3.12
C SER A 192 25.52 3.21 3.40
N TYR A 193 25.11 3.05 4.67
CA TYR A 193 23.71 3.29 5.06
C TYR A 193 23.23 4.72 4.76
N ASN A 194 24.12 5.71 4.87
CA ASN A 194 23.79 7.09 4.52
C ASN A 194 23.58 7.27 3.01
N GLN A 195 24.42 6.63 2.17
CA GLN A 195 24.22 6.62 0.71
C GLN A 195 22.92 5.92 0.34
N TYR A 196 22.58 4.82 1.00
CA TYR A 196 21.30 4.15 0.81
C TYR A 196 20.10 5.07 1.11
N LYS A 197 20.11 5.75 2.26
CA LYS A 197 19.05 6.72 2.61
C LYS A 197 18.94 7.86 1.60
N PHE A 198 20.08 8.36 1.12
CA PHE A 198 20.10 9.38 0.08
C PHE A 198 19.48 8.87 -1.22
N MET A 199 19.86 7.68 -1.69
CA MET A 199 19.27 7.07 -2.88
C MET A 199 17.75 6.88 -2.75
N LEU A 200 17.27 6.43 -1.58
CA LEU A 200 15.84 6.31 -1.30
C LEU A 200 15.14 7.67 -1.36
N ALA A 201 15.71 8.71 -0.74
CA ALA A 201 15.15 10.06 -0.80
C ALA A 201 15.12 10.60 -2.23
N THR A 202 16.19 10.40 -3.01
CA THR A 202 16.24 10.76 -4.43
C THR A 202 15.18 10.01 -5.24
N PHE A 203 15.01 8.71 -5.01
CA PHE A 203 13.98 7.91 -5.67
C PHE A 203 12.57 8.46 -5.40
N LEU A 204 12.25 8.77 -4.15
CA LEU A 204 10.95 9.34 -3.75
C LEU A 204 10.74 10.73 -4.35
N PHE A 205 11.79 11.56 -4.38
CA PHE A 205 11.75 12.87 -5.00
C PHE A 205 11.46 12.79 -6.50
N ILE A 206 12.21 11.98 -7.25
CA ILE A 206 11.99 11.78 -8.69
C ILE A 206 10.60 11.20 -8.96
N THR A 207 10.11 10.31 -8.11
CA THR A 207 8.74 9.79 -8.20
C THR A 207 7.72 10.93 -8.11
N GLY A 208 7.85 11.85 -7.15
CA GLY A 208 6.99 13.03 -7.08
C GLY A 208 7.08 13.89 -8.34
N ILE A 209 8.30 14.30 -8.72
CA ILE A 209 8.55 15.14 -9.90
C ILE A 209 8.01 14.52 -11.20
N SER A 210 8.07 13.20 -11.35
CA SER A 210 7.50 12.51 -12.52
C SER A 210 5.99 12.76 -12.66
N ASN A 211 5.23 12.86 -11.55
CA ASN A 211 3.79 13.12 -11.61
C ASN A 211 3.46 14.55 -12.06
N SER A 212 4.32 15.52 -11.71
CA SER A 212 4.20 16.90 -12.23
C SER A 212 4.58 16.97 -13.69
N TYR A 213 5.67 16.30 -14.09
CA TYR A 213 6.08 16.23 -15.50
C TYR A 213 4.98 15.69 -16.42
N PHE A 214 4.32 14.59 -16.03
CA PHE A 214 3.21 14.00 -16.78
C PHE A 214 1.88 14.78 -16.67
N GLY A 215 1.89 15.95 -16.02
CA GLY A 215 0.72 16.81 -15.84
C GLY A 215 -0.35 16.24 -14.92
N LEU A 216 -0.06 15.18 -14.15
CA LEU A 216 -1.05 14.47 -13.34
C LEU A 216 -1.34 15.15 -12.00
N ASN A 217 -0.35 15.86 -11.47
CA ASN A 217 -0.40 16.52 -10.17
C ASN A 217 0.43 17.80 -10.16
N PHE A 218 -0.02 18.78 -9.40
CA PHE A 218 0.77 19.95 -9.07
C PHE A 218 1.86 19.64 -8.03
N LEU A 219 2.89 20.50 -7.97
CA LEU A 219 3.93 20.38 -6.96
C LEU A 219 3.38 20.50 -5.53
N SER A 220 2.40 21.38 -5.29
CA SER A 220 1.71 21.47 -3.99
C SER A 220 1.08 20.13 -3.58
N GLN A 221 0.40 19.45 -4.50
CA GLN A 221 -0.24 18.14 -4.27
C GLN A 221 0.78 17.03 -3.98
N ILE A 222 1.96 17.10 -4.61
CA ILE A 222 3.10 16.21 -4.34
C ILE A 222 3.61 16.44 -2.92
N ILE A 223 3.84 17.69 -2.53
CA ILE A 223 4.30 18.08 -1.19
C ILE A 223 3.28 17.65 -0.13
N MET A 224 1.98 17.89 -0.36
CA MET A 224 0.92 17.45 0.55
C MET A 224 0.92 15.92 0.71
N GLY A 225 1.15 15.17 -0.37
CA GLY A 225 1.35 13.72 -0.32
C GLY A 225 2.51 13.32 0.58
N TRP A 226 3.66 14.00 0.50
CA TRP A 226 4.79 13.76 1.40
C TRP A 226 4.51 14.16 2.85
N ILE A 227 3.79 15.25 3.09
CA ILE A 227 3.39 15.68 4.45
C ILE A 227 2.49 14.63 5.11
N ILE A 228 1.43 14.19 4.41
CA ILE A 228 0.53 13.15 4.92
C ILE A 228 1.29 11.83 5.10
N GLY A 229 2.16 11.47 4.16
CA GLY A 229 2.98 10.26 4.26
C GLY A 229 3.96 10.31 5.43
N GLY A 230 4.61 11.45 5.64
CA GLY A 230 5.47 11.71 6.80
C GLY A 230 4.71 11.62 8.12
N TYR A 231 3.48 12.12 8.18
CA TYR A 231 2.60 11.95 9.34
C TYR A 231 2.26 10.48 9.61
N ILE A 232 1.92 9.71 8.57
CA ILE A 232 1.64 8.26 8.70
C ILE A 232 2.88 7.53 9.24
N LEU A 233 4.06 7.82 8.69
CA LEU A 233 5.34 7.27 9.17
C LEU A 233 5.64 7.70 10.61
N TYR A 234 5.32 8.94 10.98
CA TYR A 234 5.48 9.42 12.34
C TYR A 234 4.60 8.63 13.32
N ILE A 235 3.33 8.38 12.99
CA ILE A 235 2.46 7.53 13.81
C ILE A 235 2.99 6.10 13.86
N TYR A 236 3.42 5.56 12.73
CA TYR A 236 3.94 4.20 12.63
C TYR A 236 5.11 3.97 13.60
N TYR A 237 6.11 4.85 13.57
CA TYR A 237 7.36 4.69 14.34
C TYR A 237 7.32 5.30 15.74
N PHE A 238 6.80 6.52 15.91
CA PHE A 238 6.94 7.29 17.14
C PHE A 238 5.74 7.19 18.08
N CYS A 239 4.62 6.64 17.60
CA CYS A 239 3.40 6.41 18.38
C CYS A 239 3.13 4.92 18.64
N ASP A 240 4.15 4.06 18.51
CA ASP A 240 4.10 2.61 18.76
C ASP A 240 3.06 1.85 17.92
N PHE A 241 2.59 2.43 16.80
CA PHE A 241 1.59 1.78 15.96
C PHE A 241 2.14 0.54 15.26
N GLU A 242 3.43 0.52 14.90
CA GLU A 242 4.11 -0.69 14.45
C GLU A 242 3.96 -1.85 15.45
N LYS A 243 4.31 -1.62 16.72
CA LYS A 243 4.25 -2.65 17.78
C LYS A 243 2.82 -3.11 18.02
N TYR A 244 1.85 -2.21 17.87
CA TYR A 244 0.44 -2.56 17.94
C TYR A 244 0.05 -3.52 16.81
N LEU A 245 0.44 -3.23 15.57
CA LEU A 245 0.17 -4.10 14.42
C LEU A 245 0.87 -5.47 14.56
N GLU A 246 2.12 -5.50 15.01
CA GLU A 246 2.84 -6.75 15.26
C GLU A 246 2.12 -7.61 16.30
N ARG A 247 1.74 -7.04 17.45
CA ARG A 247 0.98 -7.77 18.48
C ARG A 247 -0.36 -8.26 17.95
N LEU A 248 -1.05 -7.45 17.16
CA LEU A 248 -2.34 -7.79 16.57
C LEU A 248 -2.21 -9.01 15.65
N PHE A 249 -1.23 -9.05 14.74
CA PHE A 249 -1.04 -10.20 13.86
C PHE A 249 -0.48 -11.42 14.60
N LEU A 250 0.48 -11.26 15.53
CA LEU A 250 0.99 -12.38 16.31
C LEU A 250 -0.10 -13.01 17.18
N GLN A 251 -0.97 -12.20 17.79
CA GLN A 251 -2.14 -12.69 18.50
C GLN A 251 -3.07 -13.44 17.56
N ALA A 252 -3.33 -12.91 16.35
CA ALA A 252 -4.17 -13.59 15.37
C ALA A 252 -3.62 -14.97 15.00
N ILE A 253 -2.30 -15.05 14.80
CA ILE A 253 -1.60 -16.27 14.37
C ILE A 253 -1.52 -17.31 15.49
N HIS A 254 -1.22 -16.91 16.73
CA HIS A 254 -0.97 -17.86 17.82
C HIS A 254 -2.21 -18.21 18.65
N ASN A 255 -3.19 -17.31 18.77
CA ASN A 255 -4.37 -17.54 19.62
C ASN A 255 -5.55 -18.18 18.86
N GLN A 256 -5.26 -19.06 17.91
CA GLN A 256 -6.29 -19.77 17.14
C GLN A 256 -7.16 -20.70 18.01
N GLN A 257 -6.74 -21.02 19.23
CA GLN A 257 -7.48 -21.87 20.16
C GLN A 257 -8.35 -21.10 21.16
N ASP A 258 -8.40 -19.77 21.08
CA ASP A 258 -9.23 -18.97 21.99
C ASP A 258 -10.73 -19.36 21.92
N GLN A 259 -11.41 -19.28 23.06
CA GLN A 259 -12.86 -19.46 23.12
C GLN A 259 -13.58 -18.48 22.19
N ILE A 260 -14.64 -18.95 21.51
CA ILE A 260 -15.39 -18.19 20.49
C ILE A 260 -15.83 -16.81 21.01
N ASN A 261 -16.29 -16.72 22.27
CA ASN A 261 -16.74 -15.45 22.85
C ASN A 261 -15.61 -14.40 22.95
N LYS A 262 -14.40 -14.83 23.37
CA LYS A 262 -13.22 -13.95 23.40
C LYS A 262 -12.83 -13.54 21.98
N LYS A 263 -12.89 -14.48 21.04
CA LYS A 263 -12.62 -14.20 19.62
C LYS A 263 -13.53 -13.14 19.05
N LEU A 264 -14.85 -13.29 19.25
CA LEU A 264 -15.84 -12.32 18.79
C LEU A 264 -15.63 -10.95 19.41
N GLY A 265 -15.32 -10.87 20.71
CA GLY A 265 -15.01 -9.59 21.37
C GLY A 265 -13.83 -8.85 20.72
N HIS A 266 -12.74 -9.56 20.41
CA HIS A 266 -11.59 -8.99 19.70
C HIS A 266 -11.94 -8.54 18.28
N VAL A 267 -12.67 -9.37 17.52
CA VAL A 267 -13.09 -9.07 16.15
C VAL A 267 -13.98 -7.82 16.12
N VAL A 268 -14.97 -7.72 17.03
CA VAL A 268 -15.86 -6.56 17.11
C VAL A 268 -15.08 -5.29 17.43
N LYS A 269 -14.14 -5.35 18.38
CA LYS A 269 -13.29 -4.19 18.72
C LYS A 269 -12.51 -3.68 17.52
N ILE A 270 -11.91 -4.58 16.75
CA ILE A 270 -11.13 -4.22 15.55
C ILE A 270 -12.06 -3.75 14.43
N ALA A 271 -13.21 -4.39 14.24
CA ALA A 271 -14.21 -3.97 13.26
C ALA A 271 -14.67 -2.52 13.50
N ILE A 272 -14.91 -2.13 14.75
CA ILE A 272 -15.27 -0.75 15.12
C ILE A 272 -14.16 0.23 14.73
N GLN A 273 -12.89 -0.13 14.95
CA GLN A 273 -11.75 0.74 14.62
C GLN A 273 -11.65 1.06 13.13
N PHE A 274 -11.96 0.09 12.25
CA PHE A 274 -11.95 0.30 10.80
C PHE A 274 -13.27 0.87 10.26
N ALA A 275 -14.40 0.54 10.89
CA ALA A 275 -15.71 1.06 10.50
C ALA A 275 -15.87 2.54 10.84
N PHE A 276 -15.30 3.01 11.94
CA PHE A 276 -15.42 4.41 12.37
C PHE A 276 -14.90 5.44 11.34
N PRO A 277 -13.64 5.37 10.85
CA PRO A 277 -13.16 6.32 9.84
C PRO A 277 -13.90 6.17 8.50
N PHE A 278 -14.34 4.96 8.16
CA PHE A 278 -15.18 4.73 6.97
C PHE A 278 -16.57 5.39 7.10
N PHE A 279 -17.17 5.38 8.29
CA PHE A 279 -18.43 6.06 8.55
C PHE A 279 -18.31 7.57 8.41
N ILE A 280 -17.22 8.18 8.92
CA ILE A 280 -16.92 9.60 8.69
C ILE A 280 -16.82 9.89 7.19
N SER A 281 -16.19 8.98 6.44
CA SER A 281 -16.05 9.10 4.99
C SER A 281 -17.40 9.08 4.26
N ILE A 282 -18.34 8.24 4.70
CA ILE A 282 -19.71 8.21 4.17
C ILE A 282 -20.41 9.54 4.43
N ILE A 283 -20.28 10.11 5.63
CA ILE A 283 -20.86 11.41 5.96
C ILE A 283 -20.31 12.50 5.03
N LEU A 284 -18.97 12.55 4.86
CA LEU A 284 -18.34 13.50 3.93
C LEU A 284 -18.83 13.29 2.49
N TYR A 285 -18.87 12.04 2.02
CA TYR A 285 -19.42 11.71 0.71
C TYR A 285 -20.84 12.25 0.53
N ILE A 286 -21.72 12.04 1.51
CA ILE A 286 -23.11 12.54 1.48
C ILE A 286 -23.12 14.07 1.36
N PHE A 287 -22.30 14.78 2.13
CA PHE A 287 -22.23 16.25 2.01
C PHE A 287 -21.77 16.71 0.63
N ARG A 288 -20.84 15.98 -0.01
CA ARG A 288 -20.30 16.37 -1.32
C ARG A 288 -21.22 16.09 -2.49
N ILE A 289 -22.02 15.03 -2.45
CA ILE A 289 -22.95 14.72 -3.56
C ILE A 289 -24.16 15.66 -3.65
N TYR A 290 -24.39 16.50 -2.63
CA TYR A 290 -25.44 17.52 -2.60
C TYR A 290 -24.91 18.95 -2.77
N ASP A 291 -23.63 19.10 -3.12
CA ASP A 291 -23.01 20.41 -3.37
C ASP A 291 -23.13 20.77 -4.86
N ASP A 292 -24.13 21.60 -5.18
CA ASP A 292 -24.45 21.98 -6.57
C ASP A 292 -23.30 22.70 -7.28
N GLU A 293 -22.53 23.54 -6.56
CA GLU A 293 -21.39 24.26 -7.13
C GLU A 293 -20.28 23.28 -7.52
N LEU A 294 -20.01 22.31 -6.65
CA LEU A 294 -19.04 21.26 -6.91
C LEU A 294 -19.44 20.38 -8.10
N ILE A 295 -20.71 19.99 -8.17
CA ILE A 295 -21.24 19.18 -9.29
C ILE A 295 -21.02 19.90 -10.62
N LEU A 296 -21.28 21.21 -10.67
CA LEU A 296 -21.09 22.01 -11.88
C LEU A 296 -19.60 22.09 -12.29
N LYS A 297 -18.68 22.32 -11.33
CA LYS A 297 -17.23 22.30 -11.61
C LYS A 297 -16.77 20.95 -12.17
N GLN A 298 -17.25 19.85 -11.62
CA GLN A 298 -16.88 18.51 -12.10
C GLN A 298 -17.40 18.19 -13.50
N GLN A 299 -18.58 18.71 -13.85
CA GLN A 299 -19.10 18.58 -15.21
C GLN A 299 -18.20 19.32 -16.19
N GLN A 300 -17.74 20.53 -15.84
CA GLN A 300 -16.78 21.29 -16.64
C GLN A 300 -15.45 20.54 -16.79
N TRP A 301 -14.86 20.04 -15.70
CA TRP A 301 -13.63 19.24 -15.74
C TRP A 301 -13.79 17.97 -16.59
N SER A 302 -14.96 17.32 -16.52
CA SER A 302 -15.26 16.13 -17.32
C SER A 302 -15.36 16.45 -18.81
N GLN A 303 -15.95 17.60 -19.17
CA GLN A 303 -16.01 18.07 -20.57
C GLN A 303 -14.62 18.40 -21.11
N LEU A 304 -13.79 19.10 -20.33
CA LEU A 304 -12.41 19.41 -20.70
C LEU A 304 -11.56 18.14 -20.84
N LEU A 305 -11.76 17.14 -19.99
CA LEU A 305 -11.09 15.84 -20.14
C LEU A 305 -11.50 15.14 -21.45
N GLN A 306 -12.77 15.22 -21.84
CA GLN A 306 -13.29 14.61 -23.07
C GLN A 306 -12.87 15.35 -24.35
N SER A 307 -12.54 16.65 -24.27
CA SER A 307 -12.01 17.38 -25.43
C SER A 307 -10.60 16.95 -25.82
N HIS A 308 -9.86 16.29 -24.91
CA HIS A 308 -8.54 15.75 -25.21
C HIS A 308 -8.65 14.48 -26.10
N SER A 309 -8.06 14.52 -27.30
CA SER A 309 -8.12 13.43 -28.29
C SER A 309 -7.62 12.07 -27.75
N LYS A 310 -6.59 12.08 -26.90
CA LYS A 310 -6.06 10.87 -26.22
C LYS A 310 -7.09 10.20 -25.29
N CYS A 311 -8.09 10.93 -24.81
CA CYS A 311 -9.09 10.45 -23.86
C CYS A 311 -10.41 10.02 -24.52
N GLN A 312 -10.68 10.41 -25.77
CA GLN A 312 -11.94 10.10 -26.47
C GLN A 312 -12.19 8.59 -26.67
N ASN A 313 -11.13 7.81 -26.88
CA ASN A 313 -11.22 6.38 -27.18
C ASN A 313 -10.90 5.46 -26.00
N GLN A 314 -10.67 5.99 -24.81
CA GLN A 314 -10.39 5.15 -23.65
C GLN A 314 -11.69 4.58 -23.10
N THR A 315 -11.77 3.25 -23.02
CA THR A 315 -12.89 2.47 -22.43
C THR A 315 -13.02 2.64 -20.91
N TYR A 316 -12.33 3.62 -20.31
CA TYR A 316 -12.57 4.00 -18.94
C TYR A 316 -13.94 4.67 -18.86
N ASN A 317 -14.92 3.96 -18.30
CA ASN A 317 -16.26 4.48 -18.04
C ASN A 317 -16.16 5.80 -17.24
N PHE A 318 -16.21 6.91 -17.96
CA PHE A 318 -16.30 8.28 -17.45
C PHE A 318 -17.58 8.53 -16.63
N ASN A 319 -18.46 7.53 -16.52
CA ASN A 319 -19.77 7.61 -15.87
C ASN A 319 -19.73 7.52 -14.33
N ILE A 320 -18.58 7.19 -13.72
CA ILE A 320 -18.45 7.25 -12.25
C ILE A 320 -18.17 8.71 -11.85
N SER A 321 -18.91 9.26 -10.90
CA SER A 321 -18.61 10.58 -10.33
C SER A 321 -17.29 10.56 -9.55
N PHE A 322 -16.69 11.73 -9.33
CA PHE A 322 -15.43 11.83 -8.60
C PHE A 322 -15.56 11.23 -7.18
N GLU A 323 -16.64 11.55 -6.47
CA GLU A 323 -16.93 11.10 -5.11
C GLU A 323 -17.10 9.59 -5.05
N LYS A 324 -17.81 9.01 -6.03
CA LYS A 324 -18.05 7.57 -6.09
C LYS A 324 -16.71 6.83 -6.20
N GLN A 325 -15.77 7.34 -7.00
CA GLN A 325 -14.44 6.76 -7.12
C GLN A 325 -13.66 6.81 -5.80
N GLU A 326 -13.63 7.95 -5.13
CA GLU A 326 -12.93 8.09 -3.85
C GLU A 326 -13.56 7.21 -2.75
N MET A 327 -14.89 7.16 -2.69
CA MET A 327 -15.62 6.35 -1.72
C MET A 327 -15.37 4.84 -1.90
N ILE A 328 -15.30 4.35 -3.14
CA ILE A 328 -14.91 2.97 -3.45
C ILE A 328 -13.45 2.74 -3.04
N GLY A 329 -12.58 3.70 -3.32
CA GLY A 329 -11.17 3.65 -2.93
C GLY A 329 -10.98 3.46 -1.43
N MET A 330 -11.77 4.16 -0.60
CA MET A 330 -11.71 4.06 0.86
C MET A 330 -12.07 2.69 1.42
N CYS A 331 -12.79 1.85 0.68
CA CYS A 331 -13.11 0.49 1.12
C CYS A 331 -11.86 -0.38 1.35
N VAL A 332 -10.69 0.02 0.81
CA VAL A 332 -9.39 -0.65 1.04
C VAL A 332 -9.01 -0.72 2.53
N ILE A 333 -9.57 0.16 3.37
CA ILE A 333 -9.35 0.16 4.82
C ILE A 333 -9.83 -1.12 5.51
N PHE A 334 -10.71 -1.91 4.87
CA PHE A 334 -11.17 -3.21 5.38
C PHE A 334 -10.23 -4.36 5.04
N LEU A 335 -9.28 -4.19 4.12
CA LEU A 335 -8.30 -5.23 3.78
C LEU A 335 -7.50 -5.70 5.03
N PRO A 336 -6.93 -4.82 5.87
CA PRO A 336 -6.28 -5.24 7.12
C PRO A 336 -7.19 -6.02 8.06
N PHE A 337 -8.45 -5.60 8.19
CA PHE A 337 -9.45 -6.29 9.01
C PHE A 337 -9.70 -7.71 8.49
N TYR A 338 -9.88 -7.88 7.18
CA TYR A 338 -10.10 -9.20 6.58
C TYR A 338 -8.86 -10.08 6.64
N LEU A 339 -7.65 -9.53 6.48
CA LEU A 339 -6.40 -10.25 6.69
C LEU A 339 -6.30 -10.75 8.14
N TYR A 340 -6.60 -9.90 9.11
CA TYR A 340 -6.64 -10.27 10.53
C TYR A 340 -7.65 -11.40 10.78
N LEU A 341 -8.88 -11.26 10.28
CA LEU A 341 -9.94 -12.26 10.42
C LEU A 341 -9.50 -13.60 9.82
N CYS A 342 -8.93 -13.59 8.61
CA CYS A 342 -8.44 -14.82 8.00
C CYS A 342 -7.30 -15.44 8.82
N CYS A 343 -6.37 -14.64 9.36
CA CYS A 343 -5.30 -15.16 10.21
C CYS A 343 -5.85 -15.79 11.51
N TYR A 344 -6.86 -15.17 12.11
CA TYR A 344 -7.40 -15.56 13.41
C TYR A 344 -8.30 -16.81 13.35
N PHE A 345 -8.96 -17.04 12.21
CA PHE A 345 -9.87 -18.17 12.00
C PHE A 345 -9.27 -19.30 11.15
N THR A 346 -8.17 -19.07 10.42
CA THR A 346 -7.51 -20.14 9.66
C THR A 346 -6.59 -20.93 10.59
N PRO A 347 -6.85 -22.22 10.83
CA PRO A 347 -5.98 -23.02 11.67
C PRO A 347 -4.66 -23.33 10.95
N GLY A 348 -3.56 -23.25 11.68
CA GLY A 348 -2.23 -23.61 11.18
C GLY A 348 -1.11 -23.14 12.10
N GLN A 349 0.07 -23.71 11.95
CA GLN A 349 1.27 -23.28 12.67
C GLN A 349 2.07 -22.29 11.82
N TYR A 350 2.69 -21.32 12.49
CA TYR A 350 3.65 -20.41 11.91
C TYR A 350 4.93 -20.50 12.73
N LYS A 351 5.97 -21.07 12.12
CA LYS A 351 7.28 -21.34 12.71
C LYS A 351 8.36 -20.73 11.83
N PRO A 352 8.44 -19.38 11.74
CA PRO A 352 9.33 -18.71 10.78
C PRO A 352 10.79 -19.15 10.88
N GLU A 353 11.22 -19.69 12.03
CA GLU A 353 12.53 -20.28 12.29
C GLU A 353 12.85 -21.55 11.49
N LEU A 354 11.84 -22.28 11.03
CA LEU A 354 12.02 -23.47 10.19
C LEU A 354 11.97 -23.14 8.69
N TYR A 355 11.72 -21.87 8.35
CA TYR A 355 11.57 -21.45 6.97
C TYR A 355 12.93 -21.47 6.27
N ASN A 356 13.15 -22.50 5.44
CA ASN A 356 14.32 -22.54 4.59
C ASN A 356 14.15 -21.60 3.41
N HIS A 357 15.12 -20.71 3.20
CA HIS A 357 15.10 -19.77 2.08
C HIS A 357 15.00 -20.53 0.75
N LEU A 358 14.03 -20.13 -0.06
CA LEU A 358 13.82 -20.67 -1.40
C LEU A 358 15.03 -20.36 -2.29
N ASN A 359 15.94 -21.31 -2.42
CA ASN A 359 16.67 -21.49 -3.67
C ASN A 359 15.64 -21.86 -4.77
N LEU A 360 15.98 -21.61 -6.04
CA LEU A 360 15.19 -21.97 -7.24
C LEU A 360 14.97 -23.49 -7.33
N THR A 361 14.16 -24.03 -6.43
CA THR A 361 13.76 -25.42 -6.34
C THR A 361 12.45 -25.62 -7.10
N LEU A 362 12.17 -26.86 -7.50
CA LEU A 362 10.91 -27.22 -8.16
C LEU A 362 9.70 -26.77 -7.34
N LYS A 363 9.74 -26.91 -6.00
CA LYS A 363 8.70 -26.42 -5.09
C LYS A 363 8.52 -24.90 -5.22
N GLY A 364 9.60 -24.14 -5.26
CA GLY A 364 9.56 -22.69 -5.48
C GLY A 364 8.89 -22.30 -6.79
N PHE A 365 9.24 -22.99 -7.88
CA PHE A 365 8.62 -22.77 -9.19
C PHE A 365 7.11 -23.08 -9.19
N VAL A 366 6.70 -24.20 -8.59
CA VAL A 366 5.28 -24.56 -8.44
C VAL A 366 4.51 -23.49 -7.64
N ARG A 367 5.09 -22.95 -6.56
CA ARG A 367 4.46 -21.87 -5.78
C ARG A 367 4.24 -20.62 -6.61
N VAL A 368 5.21 -20.24 -7.44
CA VAL A 368 5.09 -19.10 -8.36
C VAL A 368 3.95 -19.34 -9.36
N LEU A 369 3.86 -20.52 -9.96
CA LEU A 369 2.78 -20.86 -10.89
C LEU A 369 1.40 -20.82 -10.24
N ILE A 370 1.26 -21.39 -9.04
CA ILE A 370 0.03 -21.35 -8.24
C ILE A 370 -0.38 -19.90 -8.00
N LEU A 371 0.54 -19.06 -7.53
CA LEU A 371 0.29 -17.65 -7.26
C LEU A 371 -0.10 -16.88 -8.52
N LEU A 372 0.60 -17.10 -9.64
CA LEU A 372 0.28 -16.49 -10.92
C LEU A 372 -1.12 -16.87 -11.41
N GLY A 373 -1.46 -18.17 -11.39
CA GLY A 373 -2.78 -18.65 -11.79
C GLY A 373 -3.90 -18.03 -10.96
N LEU A 374 -3.66 -17.84 -9.66
CA LEU A 374 -4.65 -17.25 -8.76
C LEU A 374 -4.77 -15.73 -8.92
N LEU A 375 -3.67 -15.03 -9.22
CA LEU A 375 -3.72 -13.61 -9.58
C LEU A 375 -4.51 -13.40 -10.87
N LEU A 376 -4.31 -14.25 -11.88
CA LEU A 376 -5.09 -14.23 -13.11
C LEU A 376 -6.58 -14.50 -12.86
N LEU A 377 -6.89 -15.47 -11.98
CA LEU A 377 -8.26 -15.73 -11.55
C LEU A 377 -8.88 -14.51 -10.85
N GLN A 378 -8.15 -13.88 -9.93
CA GLN A 378 -8.62 -12.70 -9.22
C GLN A 378 -8.84 -11.52 -10.17
N MET A 379 -7.93 -11.29 -11.13
CA MET A 379 -8.11 -10.29 -12.18
C MET A 379 -9.35 -10.58 -13.02
N SER A 380 -9.60 -11.85 -13.35
CA SER A 380 -10.78 -12.28 -14.10
C SER A 380 -12.07 -12.02 -13.32
N ILE A 381 -12.10 -12.37 -12.02
CA ILE A 381 -13.23 -12.07 -11.13
C ILE A 381 -13.45 -10.56 -11.03
N HIS A 382 -12.38 -9.78 -10.90
CA HIS A 382 -12.47 -8.32 -10.84
C HIS A 382 -13.07 -7.74 -12.12
N ILE A 383 -12.62 -8.19 -13.29
CA ILE A 383 -13.16 -7.78 -14.59
C ILE A 383 -14.63 -8.21 -14.72
N LEU A 384 -14.98 -9.44 -14.34
CA LEU A 384 -16.36 -9.93 -14.40
C LEU A 384 -17.28 -9.15 -13.47
N LEU A 385 -16.86 -8.89 -12.23
CA LEU A 385 -17.64 -8.13 -11.25
C LEU A 385 -17.78 -6.67 -11.71
N ARG A 386 -16.71 -6.07 -12.23
CA ARG A 386 -16.75 -4.74 -12.84
C ARG A 386 -17.73 -4.72 -14.01
N ASN A 387 -17.65 -5.66 -14.93
CA ASN A 387 -18.57 -5.74 -16.06
C ASN A 387 -20.00 -5.93 -15.55
N PHE A 388 -20.26 -6.87 -14.65
CA PHE A 388 -21.61 -7.10 -14.10
C PHE A 388 -22.20 -5.84 -13.45
N VAL A 389 -21.42 -5.15 -12.62
CA VAL A 389 -21.87 -3.92 -11.96
C VAL A 389 -22.05 -2.79 -12.97
N MET A 390 -21.19 -2.70 -13.98
CA MET A 390 -21.13 -1.57 -14.93
C MET A 390 -21.93 -1.77 -16.22
N ASN A 391 -22.45 -2.97 -16.51
CA ASN A 391 -23.06 -3.34 -17.80
C ASN A 391 -24.53 -2.90 -17.95
N LYS A 392 -24.95 -1.80 -17.32
CA LYS A 392 -26.28 -1.20 -17.54
C LYS A 392 -26.18 0.33 -17.48
N ASN A 393 -26.93 1.02 -18.35
CA ASN A 393 -27.22 2.47 -18.31
C ASN A 393 -28.01 2.90 -17.05
N ILE A 394 -27.95 2.11 -15.98
CA ILE A 394 -28.59 2.38 -14.71
C ILE A 394 -27.59 3.21 -13.92
N ASP A 395 -28.06 4.29 -13.30
CA ASP A 395 -27.30 4.97 -12.26
C ASP A 395 -26.98 3.97 -11.14
N ILE A 396 -25.80 3.36 -11.23
CA ILE A 396 -25.39 2.34 -10.27
C ILE A 396 -25.32 3.01 -8.92
N ASN A 397 -26.15 2.50 -8.00
CA ASN A 397 -26.15 2.92 -6.62
C ASN A 397 -24.77 2.65 -6.01
N ILE A 398 -24.17 3.69 -5.41
CA ILE A 398 -22.86 3.62 -4.75
C ILE A 398 -22.78 2.46 -3.76
N THR A 399 -23.89 2.09 -3.13
CA THR A 399 -23.99 0.92 -2.24
C THR A 399 -23.54 -0.38 -2.91
N TYR A 400 -23.92 -0.63 -4.17
CA TYR A 400 -23.48 -1.84 -4.89
C TYR A 400 -21.98 -1.83 -5.17
N LEU A 401 -21.41 -0.66 -5.49
CA LEU A 401 -19.99 -0.51 -5.74
C LEU A 401 -19.18 -0.73 -4.45
N ILE A 402 -19.65 -0.18 -3.32
CA ILE A 402 -19.06 -0.41 -2.00
C ILE A 402 -19.12 -1.91 -1.65
N ILE A 403 -20.29 -2.55 -1.74
CA ILE A 403 -20.44 -3.98 -1.43
C ILE A 403 -19.52 -4.83 -2.31
N GLY A 404 -19.51 -4.57 -3.63
CA GLY A 404 -18.65 -5.27 -4.57
C GLY A 404 -17.17 -5.13 -4.21
N LYS A 405 -16.73 -3.93 -3.81
CA LYS A 405 -15.35 -3.68 -3.38
C LYS A 405 -15.01 -4.38 -2.06
N LEU A 406 -15.90 -4.37 -1.07
CA LEU A 406 -15.72 -5.09 0.20
C LEU A 406 -15.60 -6.61 -0.04
N ILE A 407 -16.41 -7.17 -0.94
CA ILE A 407 -16.30 -8.58 -1.34
C ILE A 407 -14.94 -8.87 -1.96
N LEU A 408 -14.43 -7.98 -2.82
CA LEU A 408 -13.10 -8.16 -3.43
C LEU A 408 -11.97 -8.15 -2.38
N GLU A 409 -12.01 -7.25 -1.39
CA GLU A 409 -11.00 -7.21 -0.32
C GLU A 409 -11.06 -8.47 0.58
N LEU A 410 -12.27 -8.96 0.86
CA LEU A 410 -12.47 -10.22 1.59
C LEU A 410 -11.94 -11.41 0.77
N GLN A 411 -12.27 -11.48 -0.51
CA GLN A 411 -11.79 -12.52 -1.41
C GLN A 411 -10.27 -12.53 -1.51
N PHE A 412 -9.63 -11.37 -1.62
CA PHE A 412 -8.16 -11.27 -1.62
C PHE A 412 -7.57 -11.81 -0.31
N SER A 413 -8.17 -11.48 0.84
CA SER A 413 -7.69 -11.95 2.14
C SER A 413 -7.84 -13.46 2.31
N LEU A 414 -9.00 -14.01 1.97
CA LEU A 414 -9.27 -15.46 1.96
C LEU A 414 -8.32 -16.18 1.01
N PHE A 415 -8.10 -15.60 -0.17
CA PHE A 415 -7.17 -16.12 -1.15
C PHE A 415 -5.76 -16.24 -0.55
N PHE A 416 -5.24 -15.14 -0.02
CA PHE A 416 -3.86 -15.02 0.39
C PHE A 416 -3.52 -15.82 1.66
N ILE A 417 -4.45 -15.85 2.62
CA ILE A 417 -4.23 -16.45 3.95
C ILE A 417 -4.76 -17.87 4.04
N THR A 418 -5.85 -18.20 3.35
CA THR A 418 -6.54 -19.49 3.52
C THR A 418 -6.36 -20.40 2.30
N LEU A 419 -6.65 -19.92 1.10
CA LEU A 419 -6.63 -20.76 -0.11
C LEU A 419 -5.20 -21.08 -0.55
N LEU A 420 -4.31 -20.09 -0.53
CA LEU A 420 -2.94 -20.24 -0.99
C LEU A 420 -2.15 -21.32 -0.20
N PRO A 421 -2.16 -21.36 1.14
CA PRO A 421 -1.52 -22.45 1.88
C PRO A 421 -2.13 -23.83 1.58
N VAL A 422 -3.44 -23.91 1.36
CA VAL A 422 -4.12 -25.16 1.00
C VAL A 422 -3.64 -25.67 -0.36
N LEU A 423 -3.53 -24.78 -1.35
CA LEU A 423 -3.04 -25.14 -2.69
C LEU A 423 -1.56 -25.55 -2.66
N TYR A 424 -0.72 -24.88 -1.88
CA TYR A 424 0.66 -25.31 -1.69
C TYR A 424 0.74 -26.73 -1.12
N LYS A 425 -0.10 -27.07 -0.15
CA LYS A 425 -0.17 -28.43 0.40
C LYS A 425 -0.66 -29.45 -0.64
N LEU A 426 -1.75 -29.15 -1.36
CA LEU A 426 -2.30 -30.04 -2.39
C LEU A 426 -1.28 -30.34 -3.50
N CYS A 427 -0.47 -29.35 -3.86
CA CYS A 427 0.58 -29.50 -4.87
C CYS A 427 1.94 -29.98 -4.30
N LYS A 428 2.00 -30.40 -3.02
CA LYS A 428 3.25 -30.82 -2.33
C LYS A 428 4.38 -29.77 -2.41
N ALA A 429 3.99 -28.50 -2.45
CA ALA A 429 4.85 -27.34 -2.55
C ALA A 429 4.91 -26.54 -1.23
N ASP A 430 4.40 -27.11 -0.13
CA ASP A 430 4.53 -26.55 1.21
C ASP A 430 5.98 -26.63 1.70
N ILE A 431 6.33 -25.66 2.55
CA ILE A 431 7.65 -25.50 3.16
C ILE A 431 7.45 -25.46 4.67
N ASP A 432 8.35 -26.11 5.41
CA ASP A 432 8.36 -26.02 6.87
C ASP A 432 8.48 -24.56 7.32
N GLY A 433 7.76 -24.21 8.39
CA GLY A 433 7.79 -22.85 8.93
C GLY A 433 7.03 -21.78 8.13
N ASP A 434 6.44 -22.14 6.99
CA ASP A 434 5.63 -21.23 6.18
C ASP A 434 4.30 -20.85 6.86
N PHE A 435 3.66 -19.78 6.39
CA PHE A 435 2.51 -19.18 7.06
C PHE A 435 1.31 -20.15 7.20
N LEU A 436 0.83 -20.32 8.43
CA LEU A 436 -0.40 -21.07 8.75
C LEU A 436 -0.46 -22.45 8.08
N ARG A 437 0.66 -23.17 8.12
CA ARG A 437 0.72 -24.55 7.62
C ARG A 437 -0.19 -25.44 8.48
N LYS A 438 -1.19 -26.06 7.84
CA LYS A 438 -2.04 -27.08 8.49
C LYS A 438 -1.25 -28.37 8.68
N ILE A 439 -0.87 -28.65 9.92
CA ILE A 439 -0.26 -29.91 10.34
C ILE A 439 -1.32 -31.00 10.35
N ASN A 440 -1.00 -32.17 9.80
CA ASN A 440 -1.91 -33.32 9.89
C ASN A 440 -1.99 -33.80 11.34
N GLN A 441 -3.14 -34.34 11.78
CA GLN A 441 -3.26 -34.92 13.13
C GLN A 441 -2.19 -35.99 13.41
N ILE A 442 -1.72 -36.70 12.38
CA ILE A 442 -0.62 -37.68 12.45
C ILE A 442 0.71 -37.00 12.80
N GLU A 443 1.05 -35.89 12.15
CA GLU A 443 2.26 -35.11 12.45
C GLU A 443 2.18 -34.44 13.85
N MET A 444 0.97 -34.13 14.33
CA MET A 444 0.78 -33.68 15.71
C MET A 444 1.09 -34.78 16.73
N GLN A 445 0.63 -36.01 16.48
CA GLN A 445 0.92 -37.16 17.34
C GLN A 445 2.40 -37.54 17.34
N GLU A 446 3.09 -37.41 16.20
CA GLU A 446 4.54 -37.65 16.09
C GLU A 446 5.39 -36.56 16.76
N MET A 447 4.87 -35.35 16.98
CA MET A 447 5.58 -34.28 17.71
C MET A 447 5.36 -34.33 19.23
N GLU A 448 4.34 -35.05 19.69
CA GLU A 448 4.04 -35.24 21.13
C GLU A 448 4.76 -36.49 21.70
N LEU A 449 5.27 -37.36 20.83
CA LEU A 449 6.17 -38.49 21.13
C LEU A 449 7.63 -38.05 21.02
#